data_AF-A0A813FB90-F1
#
_entry.id   AF-A0A813FB90-F1
#
_cell.length_a   1.000
_cell.length_b   1.000
_cell.length_c   1.000
_cell.angle_alpha   90.00
_cell.angle_beta   90.00
_cell.angle_gamma   90.00
#
_symmetry.space_group_name_H-M   'P 1'
#
loop_
_entity.id
_entity.type
_entity.pdbx_description
1 polymer ?
#
loop_
_entity_poly.entity_id
_entity_poly.type
_entity_poly.pdbx_seq_one_letter_code
_entity_poly.pdbx_strand_id
1 'polypeptide(L)'
;GADAGPVRAQRSFVRRQRGVSLAASAIALIVTVQGGSALLSTFVSVPQVSSSKYSPTARRASALDSYKNTVKTVAQTIDDFYTAYPQPPVLPMYRTFVVDLMTQTHLAVVDSRFKYDSVFALGLWRGFQGLMGSYDKLVGSGESDKIWKALVESLGMSPDQ
;
A
#
# COMPACT_ATOMS: atom_id res chain seq x y z
N GLY A 1 -41.60 -56.44 -39.72
CA GLY A 1 -41.39 -54.98 -39.74
C GLY A 1 -39.96 -54.73 -39.34
N ALA A 2 -39.13 -54.28 -40.28
CA ALA A 2 -38.73 -52.87 -40.44
C ALA A 2 -37.55 -52.55 -39.48
N ASP A 3 -36.27 -52.63 -39.87
CA ASP A 3 -35.46 -51.82 -40.81
C ASP A 3 -34.75 -50.62 -40.12
N ALA A 4 -33.48 -50.42 -40.53
CA ALA A 4 -32.61 -49.24 -40.48
C ALA A 4 -31.85 -48.82 -39.18
N GLY A 5 -30.50 -48.90 -39.25
CA GLY A 5 -29.56 -47.93 -38.61
C GLY A 5 -29.42 -46.64 -39.45
N PRO A 6 -28.33 -45.82 -39.42
CA PRO A 6 -27.04 -45.95 -38.70
C PRO A 6 -26.38 -44.61 -38.18
N VAL A 7 -25.21 -44.71 -37.51
CA VAL A 7 -23.95 -43.87 -37.59
C VAL A 7 -23.87 -42.37 -37.13
N ARG A 8 -22.72 -42.05 -36.48
CA ARG A 8 -22.00 -40.74 -36.28
C ARG A 8 -22.54 -39.79 -35.18
N ALA A 9 -21.77 -38.98 -34.43
CA ALA A 9 -20.43 -38.37 -34.56
C ALA A 9 -19.90 -37.99 -33.14
N GLN A 10 -18.63 -38.20 -32.79
CA GLN A 10 -17.49 -37.26 -32.93
C GLN A 10 -17.59 -35.95 -32.11
N ARG A 11 -16.74 -35.79 -31.08
CA ARG A 11 -16.15 -34.51 -30.59
C ARG A 11 -15.08 -34.83 -29.54
N SER A 12 -13.80 -34.80 -29.91
CA SER A 12 -12.89 -33.63 -29.99
C SER A 12 -12.00 -33.61 -28.73
N PHE A 13 -10.78 -34.13 -28.88
CA PHE A 13 -9.52 -33.36 -29.01
C PHE A 13 -8.98 -32.95 -27.61
N VAL A 14 -7.93 -33.61 -27.08
CA VAL A 14 -6.50 -33.43 -27.42
C VAL A 14 -6.07 -32.01 -27.04
N ARG A 15 -4.98 -31.76 -26.32
CA ARG A 15 -3.96 -32.60 -25.68
C ARG A 15 -3.12 -31.61 -24.90
N ARG A 16 -2.85 -31.97 -23.66
CA ARG A 16 -1.85 -31.33 -22.81
C ARG A 16 -0.49 -31.44 -23.51
N GLN A 17 0.08 -30.33 -23.95
CA GLN A 17 1.49 -30.27 -24.36
C GLN A 17 2.27 -29.50 -23.30
N ARG A 18 2.97 -30.26 -22.46
CA ARG A 18 4.18 -29.85 -21.76
C ARG A 18 5.35 -30.46 -22.55
N GLY A 19 6.39 -29.67 -22.77
CA GLY A 19 7.64 -30.07 -23.43
C GLY A 19 8.35 -28.79 -23.88
N VAL A 20 9.32 -28.26 -23.10
CA VAL A 20 10.77 -28.49 -23.27
C VAL A 20 11.23 -27.89 -24.61
N SER A 21 12.25 -27.04 -24.76
CA SER A 21 13.24 -26.37 -23.93
C SER A 21 14.07 -25.52 -24.92
N LEU A 22 14.93 -24.65 -24.40
CA LEU A 22 16.13 -24.09 -25.03
C LEU A 22 15.99 -22.91 -26.02
N ALA A 23 16.88 -21.96 -25.72
CA ALA A 23 17.60 -21.09 -26.62
C ALA A 23 16.91 -19.82 -27.13
N ALA A 24 17.47 -18.70 -26.68
CA ALA A 24 17.95 -17.59 -27.47
C ALA A 24 17.10 -17.17 -28.69
N SER A 25 16.67 -15.91 -28.71
CA SER A 25 17.34 -14.92 -29.57
C SER A 25 16.59 -13.60 -29.49
N ALA A 26 17.36 -12.53 -29.31
CA ALA A 26 16.91 -11.17 -29.50
C ALA A 26 16.71 -10.91 -31.00
N ILE A 27 15.53 -10.41 -31.40
CA ILE A 27 15.38 -9.73 -32.68
C ILE A 27 14.47 -8.52 -32.47
N ALA A 28 15.11 -7.35 -32.49
CA ALA A 28 14.47 -6.06 -32.63
C ALA A 28 13.77 -5.98 -33.99
N LEU A 29 12.49 -5.63 -33.99
CA LEU A 29 11.72 -5.37 -35.20
C LEU A 29 11.57 -3.86 -35.35
N ILE A 30 12.53 -3.25 -36.05
CA ILE A 30 12.42 -1.87 -36.54
C ILE A 30 11.53 -1.92 -37.77
N VAL A 31 10.30 -1.43 -37.65
CA VAL A 31 9.41 -1.19 -38.80
C VAL A 31 9.77 0.18 -39.38
N THR A 32 10.48 0.17 -40.50
CA THR A 32 10.62 1.34 -41.37
C THR A 32 9.41 1.40 -42.31
N VAL A 33 8.55 2.41 -42.13
CA VAL A 33 7.63 2.88 -43.17
C VAL A 33 8.07 4.29 -43.58
N GLN A 34 8.66 4.35 -44.76
CA GLN A 34 9.03 5.57 -45.47
C GLN A 34 7.80 6.06 -46.25
N GLY A 35 7.33 7.29 -46.00
CA GLY A 35 6.28 7.86 -46.83
C GLY A 35 5.69 9.18 -46.34
N GLY A 36 6.34 10.28 -46.73
CA GLY A 36 5.63 11.43 -47.29
C GLY A 36 5.03 12.49 -46.34
N SER A 37 5.42 13.73 -46.66
CA SER A 37 4.70 14.99 -46.45
C SER A 37 4.87 15.72 -45.13
N ALA A 38 5.57 16.85 -45.29
CA ALA A 38 5.69 17.97 -44.38
C ALA A 38 4.35 18.41 -43.77
N LEU A 39 4.38 18.78 -42.49
CA LEU A 39 3.89 20.05 -41.95
C LEU A 39 4.19 20.13 -40.44
N LEU A 40 4.95 21.17 -40.07
CA LEU A 40 4.97 21.87 -38.77
C LEU A 40 4.86 21.04 -37.47
N SER A 41 5.99 20.75 -36.84
CA SER A 41 6.07 20.71 -35.36
C SER A 41 7.50 20.97 -34.89
N THR A 42 7.68 22.03 -34.12
CA THR A 42 8.87 22.28 -33.31
C THR A 42 8.95 21.20 -32.24
N PHE A 43 9.65 20.11 -32.55
CA PHE A 43 10.07 19.16 -31.53
C PHE A 43 11.21 19.79 -30.72
N VAL A 44 10.89 20.17 -29.49
CA VAL A 44 11.85 20.44 -28.43
C VAL A 44 12.72 19.19 -28.26
N SER A 45 13.99 19.31 -28.63
CA SER A 45 14.99 18.27 -28.40
C SER A 45 15.30 18.24 -26.90
N VAL A 46 14.73 17.26 -26.19
CA VAL A 46 15.13 16.92 -24.83
C VAL A 46 16.45 16.15 -24.93
N PRO A 47 17.56 16.63 -24.35
CA PRO A 47 18.79 15.84 -24.31
C PRO A 47 18.55 14.59 -23.45
N GLN A 48 18.72 13.42 -24.07
CA GLN A 48 18.78 12.14 -23.38
C GLN A 48 20.00 12.14 -22.46
N VAL A 49 19.76 12.13 -21.14
CA VAL A 49 20.83 11.85 -20.16
C VAL A 49 21.31 10.43 -20.42
N SER A 50 22.51 10.35 -20.97
CA SER A 50 23.31 9.13 -21.09
C SER A 50 23.29 8.38 -19.76
N SER A 51 22.87 7.12 -19.79
CA SER A 51 22.88 6.20 -18.67
C SER A 51 24.34 5.93 -18.25
N SER A 52 24.85 6.82 -17.40
CA SER A 52 26.09 6.60 -16.69
C SER A 52 25.94 5.33 -15.86
N LYS A 53 26.79 4.35 -16.17
CA LYS A 53 26.92 3.09 -15.45
C LYS A 53 27.25 3.44 -14.01
N TYR A 54 26.26 3.39 -13.13
CA TYR A 54 26.45 3.57 -11.69
C TYR A 54 27.43 2.51 -11.21
N SER A 55 28.65 2.96 -10.91
CA SER A 55 29.65 2.23 -10.15
C SER A 55 29.00 1.68 -8.87
N PRO A 56 29.21 0.40 -8.51
CA PRO A 56 28.72 -0.15 -7.26
C PRO A 56 29.67 0.26 -6.13
N THR A 57 29.77 1.56 -5.85
CA THR A 57 30.57 2.11 -4.76
C THR A 57 29.73 3.07 -3.93
N ALA A 58 28.65 2.54 -3.37
CA ALA A 58 27.95 3.16 -2.25
C ALA A 58 27.46 2.09 -1.26
N ARG A 59 28.26 1.03 -1.05
CA ARG A 59 28.10 0.15 0.12
C ARG A 59 28.79 0.81 1.32
N ARG A 60 28.24 1.95 1.75
CA ARG A 60 28.52 2.59 3.05
C ARG A 60 27.21 2.93 3.78
N ALA A 61 26.19 2.09 3.61
CA ALA A 61 24.95 2.14 4.38
C ALA A 61 25.01 1.18 5.60
N SER A 62 26.14 1.14 6.31
CA SER A 62 26.34 0.21 7.44
C SER A 62 27.27 0.83 8.48
N ALA A 63 26.76 1.75 9.29
CA ALA A 63 27.37 2.21 10.56
C ALA A 63 26.56 3.30 11.29
N LEU A 64 25.44 3.80 10.73
CA LEU A 64 24.47 4.62 11.47
C LEU A 64 23.20 3.83 11.85
N ASP A 65 23.30 2.49 11.84
CA ASP A 65 22.17 1.56 11.97
C ASP A 65 21.76 1.26 13.42
N SER A 66 22.32 1.97 14.41
CA SER A 66 21.90 1.71 15.79
C SER A 66 22.30 2.82 16.76
N TYR A 67 21.89 4.06 16.52
CA TYR A 67 21.44 4.83 17.67
C TYR A 67 20.05 4.28 18.03
N LYS A 68 20.04 3.16 18.76
CA LYS A 68 18.83 2.54 19.29
C LYS A 68 18.25 3.51 20.32
N ASN A 69 17.49 4.49 19.85
CA ASN A 69 16.66 5.28 20.72
C ASN A 69 15.66 4.31 21.33
N THR A 70 15.77 4.08 22.64
CA THR A 70 14.86 3.23 23.40
C THR A 70 13.42 3.72 23.29
N VAL A 71 13.24 5.01 22.99
CA VAL A 71 11.95 5.67 22.89
C VAL A 71 11.41 5.56 21.46
N LYS A 72 10.18 5.04 21.34
CA LYS A 72 9.43 4.96 20.08
C LYS A 72 9.28 6.36 19.49
N THR A 73 9.45 6.49 18.17
CA THR A 73 9.25 7.78 17.49
C THR A 73 7.81 7.94 17.01
N VAL A 74 7.40 9.19 16.75
CA VAL A 74 6.11 9.49 16.13
C VAL A 74 6.00 8.82 14.76
N ALA A 75 7.07 8.83 13.96
CA ALA A 75 7.10 8.18 12.65
C ALA A 75 6.86 6.67 12.74
N GLN A 76 7.51 5.98 13.69
CA GLN A 76 7.27 4.56 13.94
C GLN A 76 5.81 4.28 14.33
N THR A 77 5.21 5.16 15.13
CA THR A 77 3.79 5.03 15.53
C THR A 77 2.84 5.19 14.34
N ILE A 78 3.16 6.11 13.42
CA ILE A 78 2.39 6.29 12.17
C ILE A 78 2.54 5.06 11.27
N ASP A 79 3.75 4.52 11.13
CA ASP A 79 4.01 3.31 10.34
C ASP A 79 3.27 2.09 10.91
N ASP A 80 3.26 1.94 12.24
CA ASP A 80 2.53 0.87 12.93
C ASP A 80 1.01 1.00 12.72
N PHE A 81 0.47 2.22 12.73
CA PHE A 81 -0.94 2.45 12.45
C PHE A 81 -1.34 2.02 11.03
N TYR A 82 -0.54 2.40 10.02
CA TYR A 82 -0.81 1.97 8.63
C TYR A 82 -0.56 0.48 8.41
N THR A 83 0.28 -0.14 9.24
CA THR A 83 0.48 -1.59 9.25
C THR A 83 -0.74 -2.31 9.86
N ALA A 84 -1.31 -1.77 10.94
CA ALA A 84 -2.49 -2.31 11.60
C ALA A 84 -3.78 -2.10 10.80
N TYR A 85 -3.88 -1.02 10.03
CA TYR A 85 -5.06 -0.70 9.21
C TYR A 85 -4.72 -0.46 7.73
N PRO A 86 -4.48 -1.53 6.94
CA PRO A 86 -4.07 -1.42 5.54
C PRO A 86 -5.22 -1.16 4.55
N GLN A 87 -6.46 -1.57 4.86
CA GLN A 87 -7.65 -1.47 3.98
C GLN A 87 -8.95 -1.46 4.81
N PRO A 88 -9.99 -0.67 4.43
CA PRO A 88 -9.98 0.42 3.45
C PRO A 88 -9.17 1.63 3.95
N PRO A 89 -8.62 2.47 3.07
CA PRO A 89 -7.89 3.67 3.52
C PRO A 89 -8.82 4.66 4.22
N VAL A 90 -8.34 5.29 5.30
CA VAL A 90 -9.08 6.33 6.01
C VAL A 90 -9.45 7.46 5.04
N LEU A 91 -10.71 7.89 5.07
CA LEU A 91 -11.20 8.99 4.25
C LEU A 91 -10.28 10.22 4.40
N PRO A 92 -9.87 10.89 3.31
CA PRO A 92 -8.91 11.99 3.35
C PRO A 92 -9.28 13.11 4.32
N MET A 93 -10.58 13.40 4.48
CA MET A 93 -11.09 14.40 5.42
C MET A 93 -10.79 14.05 6.89
N TYR A 94 -10.80 12.76 7.24
CA TYR A 94 -10.57 12.29 8.62
C TYR A 94 -9.12 11.93 8.89
N ARG A 95 -8.33 11.67 7.84
CA ARG A 95 -6.93 11.27 7.95
C ARG A 95 -6.10 12.24 8.79
N THR A 96 -6.21 13.54 8.51
CA THR A 96 -5.45 14.56 9.25
C THR A 96 -5.77 14.53 10.74
N PHE A 97 -7.06 14.43 11.08
CA PHE A 97 -7.47 14.40 12.49
C PHE A 97 -7.03 13.13 13.22
N VAL A 98 -7.12 11.96 12.57
CA VAL A 98 -6.66 10.69 13.16
C VAL A 98 -5.16 10.73 13.42
N VAL A 99 -4.39 11.19 12.44
CA VAL A 99 -2.94 11.31 12.57
C VAL A 99 -2.58 12.33 13.66
N ASP A 100 -3.23 13.50 13.68
CA ASP A 100 -2.97 14.52 14.69
C ASP A 100 -3.29 14.01 16.10
N LEU A 101 -4.47 13.39 16.31
CA LEU A 101 -4.85 12.76 17.57
C LEU A 101 -3.82 11.70 18.02
N MET A 102 -3.37 10.86 17.10
CA MET A 102 -2.36 9.83 17.38
C MET A 102 -1.00 10.44 17.74
N THR A 103 -0.53 11.43 16.99
CA THR A 103 0.76 12.08 17.27
C THR A 103 0.76 12.86 18.59
N GLN A 104 -0.33 13.57 18.91
CA GLN A 104 -0.50 14.26 20.19
C GLN A 104 -0.53 13.28 21.35
N THR A 105 -1.26 12.16 21.19
CA THR A 105 -1.31 11.10 22.22
C THR A 105 0.05 10.45 22.41
N HIS A 106 0.78 10.17 21.33
CA HIS A 106 2.13 9.63 21.40
C HIS A 106 3.07 10.55 22.21
N LEU A 107 3.03 11.86 21.95
CA LEU A 107 3.85 12.83 22.68
C LEU A 107 3.46 12.96 24.16
N ALA A 108 2.19 12.76 24.50
CA ALA A 108 1.75 12.73 25.89
C ALA A 108 2.25 11.47 26.61
N VAL A 109 2.15 10.31 25.97
CA VAL A 109 2.46 8.99 26.56
C VAL A 109 3.95 8.77 26.72
N VAL A 110 4.74 9.32 25.82
CA VAL A 110 6.20 9.20 25.83
C VAL A 110 6.86 10.06 26.91
N ASP A 111 6.14 11.04 27.47
CA ASP A 111 6.64 11.84 28.59
C ASP A 111 6.74 10.97 29.85
N SER A 112 7.94 10.90 30.43
CA SER A 112 8.24 10.23 31.70
C SER A 112 7.34 10.62 32.88
N ARG A 113 6.73 11.81 32.83
CA ARG A 113 5.87 12.35 33.88
C ARG A 113 4.40 11.96 33.71
N PHE A 114 4.03 11.46 32.53
CA PHE A 114 2.66 11.08 32.23
C PHE A 114 2.26 9.82 32.99
N LYS A 115 1.07 9.87 33.60
CA LYS A 115 0.45 8.71 34.22
C LYS A 115 -0.91 8.52 33.56
N TYR A 116 -1.15 7.33 33.05
CA TYR A 116 -2.45 6.96 32.52
C TYR A 116 -3.51 7.04 33.64
N ASP A 117 -4.60 7.74 33.37
CA ASP A 117 -5.73 7.92 34.27
C ASP A 117 -7.04 7.72 33.51
N SER A 118 -8.07 7.28 34.21
CA SER A 118 -9.45 7.11 33.72
C SER A 118 -10.02 8.36 33.06
N VAL A 119 -9.67 9.56 33.54
CA VAL A 119 -10.08 10.83 32.94
C VAL A 119 -9.46 11.02 31.56
N PHE A 120 -8.19 10.63 31.42
CA PHE A 120 -7.49 10.67 30.13
C PHE A 120 -8.09 9.66 29.15
N ALA A 121 -8.32 8.43 29.61
CA ALA A 121 -8.93 7.36 28.81
C ALA A 121 -10.30 7.79 28.25
N LEU A 122 -11.17 8.31 29.14
CA LEU A 122 -12.51 8.77 28.77
C LEU A 122 -12.45 9.98 27.83
N GLY A 123 -11.52 10.91 28.06
CA GLY A 123 -11.30 12.06 27.17
C GLY A 123 -10.88 11.63 25.78
N LEU A 124 -9.92 10.71 25.68
CA LEU A 124 -9.43 10.17 24.42
C LEU A 124 -10.54 9.44 23.65
N TRP A 125 -11.25 8.54 24.33
CA TRP A 125 -12.38 7.80 23.75
C TRP A 125 -13.50 8.73 23.29
N ARG A 126 -13.90 9.68 24.13
CA ARG A 126 -15.01 10.59 23.81
C ARG A 126 -14.66 11.55 22.70
N GLY A 127 -13.42 12.04 22.66
CA GLY A 127 -12.89 12.86 21.57
C GLY A 127 -12.92 12.09 20.24
N PHE A 128 -12.44 10.85 20.25
CA PHE A 128 -12.49 9.97 19.08
C PHE A 128 -13.92 9.70 18.62
N GLN A 129 -14.83 9.32 19.53
CA GLN A 129 -16.24 9.07 19.21
C GLN A 129 -16.94 10.31 18.64
N GLY A 130 -16.66 11.50 19.20
CA GLY A 130 -17.25 12.75 18.70
C GLY A 130 -16.80 13.07 17.27
N LEU A 131 -15.53 12.82 16.97
CA LEU A 131 -14.95 13.04 15.66
C LEU A 131 -15.41 11.98 14.63
N MET A 132 -15.47 10.71 15.03
CA MET A 132 -15.83 9.58 14.17
C MET A 132 -17.34 9.29 14.10
N GLY A 133 -18.18 10.04 14.83
CA GLY A 133 -19.62 9.80 14.88
C GLY A 133 -20.33 9.92 13.52
N SER A 134 -19.78 10.68 12.58
CA SER A 134 -20.25 10.76 11.19
C SER A 134 -19.53 9.81 10.24
N TYR A 135 -18.40 9.20 10.65
CA TYR A 135 -17.57 8.35 9.79
C TYR A 135 -18.30 7.05 9.41
N ASP A 136 -18.90 6.37 10.40
CA ASP A 136 -19.62 5.11 10.17
C ASP A 136 -20.84 5.28 9.24
N LYS A 137 -21.42 6.48 9.20
CA LYS A 137 -22.52 6.80 8.28
C LYS A 137 -22.07 6.90 6.82
N LEU A 138 -20.79 7.16 6.57
CA LEU A 138 -20.23 7.41 5.24
C LEU A 138 -19.62 6.16 4.61
N VAL A 139 -18.94 5.31 5.39
CA VAL A 139 -18.15 4.17 4.88
C VAL A 139 -18.83 2.82 5.13
N GLY A 140 -19.61 2.71 6.21
CA GLY A 140 -20.20 1.47 6.67
C GLY A 140 -20.09 1.35 8.19
N SER A 141 -21.00 0.60 8.81
CA SER A 141 -21.03 0.43 10.27
C SER A 141 -19.80 -0.35 10.76
N GLY A 142 -19.09 0.20 11.74
CA GLY A 142 -18.02 -0.51 12.46
C GLY A 142 -16.62 -0.33 11.89
N GLU A 143 -16.41 0.61 10.97
CA GLU A 143 -15.06 0.99 10.54
C GLU A 143 -14.38 1.90 11.58
N SER A 144 -15.15 2.76 12.27
CA SER A 144 -14.64 3.59 13.36
C SER A 144 -13.99 2.75 14.47
N ASP A 145 -14.60 1.63 14.86
CA ASP A 145 -14.07 0.72 15.88
C ASP A 145 -12.76 0.04 15.45
N LYS A 146 -12.60 -0.25 14.16
CA LYS A 146 -11.35 -0.80 13.62
C LYS A 146 -10.23 0.23 13.67
N ILE A 147 -10.55 1.47 13.29
CA ILE A 147 -9.61 2.59 13.37
C ILE A 147 -9.22 2.84 14.84
N TRP A 148 -10.17 2.77 15.77
CA TRP A 148 -9.89 2.88 17.20
C TRP A 148 -8.90 1.81 17.66
N LYS A 149 -9.18 0.54 17.35
CA LYS A 149 -8.29 -0.57 17.72
C LYS A 149 -6.88 -0.38 17.16
N ALA A 150 -6.77 -0.03 15.87
CA ALA A 150 -5.49 0.24 15.23
C ALA A 150 -4.74 1.43 15.84
N LEU A 151 -5.46 2.49 16.24
CA LEU A 151 -4.89 3.67 16.91
C LEU A 151 -4.38 3.33 18.31
N VAL A 152 -5.13 2.57 19.09
CA VAL A 152 -4.72 2.18 20.45
C VAL A 152 -3.55 1.18 20.40
N GLU A 153 -3.58 0.22 19.47
CA GLU A 153 -2.50 -0.74 19.26
C GLU A 153 -1.21 -0.06 18.78
N SER A 154 -1.30 0.92 17.88
CA SER A 154 -0.12 1.68 17.44
C SER A 154 0.49 2.51 18.58
N LEU A 155 -0.30 2.93 19.56
CA LEU A 155 0.21 3.62 20.76
C LEU A 155 0.82 2.67 21.80
N GLY A 156 0.73 1.35 21.60
CA GLY A 156 1.21 0.34 22.54
C GLY A 156 0.30 0.15 23.76
N MET A 157 -0.96 0.57 23.67
CA MET A 157 -1.98 0.40 24.70
C MET A 157 -2.91 -0.76 24.32
N SER A 158 -3.68 -1.27 25.29
CA SER A 158 -4.78 -2.19 25.01
C SER A 158 -6.11 -1.42 24.91
N PRO A 159 -7.00 -1.75 23.96
CA PRO A 159 -8.30 -1.07 23.80
C PRO A 159 -9.26 -1.28 24.98
N ASP A 160 -8.96 -2.24 25.87
CA ASP A 160 -9.75 -2.55 27.07
C ASP A 160 -9.23 -1.86 28.35
N GLN A 161 -8.18 -1.02 28.24
CA GLN A 161 -7.58 -0.29 29.38
C GLN A 161 -8.22 1.06 29.67
#